data_AF-A0A9D8GJU5-F1
#
_entry.id   AF-A0A9D8GJU5-F1
#
_cell.length_a   1.000
_cell.length_b   1.000
_cell.length_c   1.000
_cell.angle_alpha   90.00
_cell.angle_beta   90.00
_cell.angle_gamma   90.00
#
_symmetry.space_group_name_H-M   'P 1'
#
loop_
_entity.id
_entity.type
_entity.pdbx_description
1 polymer ?
#
loop_
_entity_poly.entity_id
_entity_poly.type
_entity_poly.pdbx_seq_one_letter_code
_entity_poly.pdbx_strand_id
1 'polypeptide(L)'
;MLSLGSLAFLNPWMLAALGLLPVIWWLVRVTPPPPRHVAFPALRLMLDLPRRETTPSRTPWWLLVLRLAIAALVILALAHPLLNPSLRLAGNGPVLLVVDDGWASAGGWQRRLDALADLADQADRAGRPVALLTTAAPASGEAIRVGRLLRASEIRGQIRSL
;
A
#
# COMPACT_ATOMS: atom_id res chain seq x y z
N MET A 1 -2.68 15.09 7.53
CA MET A 1 -2.27 14.80 6.13
C MET A 1 -1.10 15.71 5.84
N LEU A 2 -0.02 15.19 5.27
CA LEU A 2 1.12 16.01 4.81
C LEU A 2 1.12 15.97 3.28
N SER A 3 1.18 17.13 2.63
CA SER A 3 1.17 17.24 1.17
C SER A 3 2.44 17.94 0.68
N LEU A 4 3.08 17.35 -0.32
CA LEU A 4 4.28 17.80 -1.00
C LEU A 4 3.98 17.85 -2.51
N GLY A 5 3.47 18.99 -2.99
CA GLY A 5 3.04 19.15 -4.37
C GLY A 5 1.88 18.18 -4.73
N SER A 6 2.05 17.38 -5.78
CA SER A 6 1.07 16.36 -6.19
C SER A 6 1.06 15.11 -5.31
N LEU A 7 2.02 14.95 -4.38
CA LEU A 7 2.08 13.80 -3.49
C LEU A 7 1.51 14.15 -2.11
N ALA A 8 0.68 13.29 -1.53
CA ALA A 8 0.22 13.44 -0.15
C ALA A 8 0.31 12.13 0.63
N PHE A 9 0.57 12.24 1.92
CA PHE A 9 0.63 11.12 2.85
C PHE A 9 -0.53 11.21 3.83
N LEU A 10 -1.35 10.14 3.88
CA LEU A 10 -2.43 10.04 4.86
C LEU A 10 -1.88 9.93 6.28
N ASN A 11 -0.83 9.12 6.45
CA ASN A 11 -0.19 8.82 7.74
C ASN A 11 1.26 9.31 7.78
N PRO A 12 1.52 10.64 7.84
CA PRO A 12 2.87 11.19 7.73
C PRO A 12 3.80 10.76 8.87
N TRP A 13 3.26 10.44 10.04
CA TRP A 13 4.04 9.91 11.17
C TRP A 13 4.76 8.60 10.84
N MET A 14 4.24 7.81 9.90
CA MET A 14 4.90 6.60 9.43
C MET A 14 6.26 6.91 8.78
N LEU A 15 6.41 8.07 8.14
CA LEU A 15 7.68 8.50 7.56
C LEU A 15 8.78 8.69 8.61
N ALA A 16 8.42 8.98 9.87
CA ALA A 16 9.40 9.06 10.96
C ALA A 16 10.11 7.71 11.19
N ALA A 17 9.46 6.58 10.85
CA ALA A 17 10.08 5.26 10.91
C ALA A 17 11.25 5.09 9.93
N LEU A 18 11.37 5.93 8.88
CA LEU A 18 12.56 5.97 8.04
C LEU A 18 13.81 6.32 8.86
N GLY A 19 13.65 7.12 9.92
CA GLY A 19 14.72 7.41 10.88
C GLY A 19 15.19 6.19 11.68
N LEU A 20 14.45 5.08 11.67
CA LEU A 20 14.82 3.81 12.29
C LEU A 20 15.70 2.93 11.37
N LEU A 21 15.77 3.24 10.06
CA LEU A 21 16.60 2.48 9.11
C LEU A 21 18.08 2.40 9.52
N PRO A 22 18.73 3.45 10.04
CA PRO A 22 20.10 3.37 10.55
C PRO A 22 20.23 2.42 11.74
N VAL A 23 19.22 2.36 12.61
CA VAL A 23 19.18 1.43 13.75
C VAL A 23 19.05 -0.01 13.26
N ILE A 24 18.18 -0.25 12.28
CA ILE A 24 18.03 -1.56 11.62
C ILE A 24 19.33 -1.97 10.94
N TRP A 25 19.97 -1.05 10.22
CA TRP A 25 21.28 -1.29 9.59
C TRP A 25 22.33 -1.69 10.62
N TRP A 26 22.40 -0.95 11.74
CA TRP A 26 23.33 -1.25 12.81
C TRP A 26 23.09 -2.63 13.43
N LEU A 27 21.82 -2.96 13.72
CA LEU A 27 21.43 -4.25 14.29
C LEU A 27 21.74 -5.44 13.37
N VAL A 28 21.46 -5.30 12.07
CA VAL A 28 21.76 -6.36 11.07
C VAL A 28 23.26 -6.51 10.84
N ARG A 29 24.06 -5.46 11.07
CA ARG A 29 25.52 -5.50 10.95
C ARG A 29 26.21 -6.10 12.18
N VAL A 30 25.49 -6.42 13.25
CA VAL A 30 26.06 -7.10 14.43
C VAL A 30 26.62 -8.45 13.98
N THR A 31 27.91 -8.46 13.71
CA THR A 31 28.64 -9.64 13.24
C THR A 31 28.93 -10.48 14.49
N PRO A 32 28.70 -11.80 14.47
CA PRO A 32 28.99 -12.63 15.62
C PRO A 32 30.47 -12.46 16.04
N PRO A 33 30.78 -12.57 17.35
CA PRO A 33 32.14 -12.47 17.85
C PRO A 33 33.03 -13.50 17.12
N PRO A 34 34.32 -13.18 16.90
CA PRO A 34 35.22 -14.05 16.17
C PRO A 34 35.25 -15.46 16.79
N PRO A 35 35.30 -16.51 15.97
CA PRO A 35 35.33 -17.89 16.47
C PRO A 35 36.55 -18.09 17.37
N ARG A 36 36.36 -18.78 18.50
CA ARG A 36 37.46 -19.12 19.40
C ARG A 36 38.29 -20.25 18.78
N HIS A 37 39.59 -20.03 18.65
CA HIS A 37 40.51 -21.06 18.20
C HIS A 37 40.76 -22.05 19.35
N VAL A 38 40.37 -23.31 19.15
CA VAL A 38 40.65 -24.41 20.08
C VAL A 38 41.62 -25.37 19.40
N ALA A 39 42.69 -25.75 20.09
CA ALA A 39 43.61 -26.75 19.59
C ALA A 39 42.91 -28.12 19.57
N PHE A 40 42.62 -28.64 18.37
CA PHE A 40 42.01 -29.96 18.18
C PHE A 40 43.10 -30.95 17.72
N PRO A 41 43.62 -31.83 18.61
CA PRO A 41 44.80 -32.66 18.31
C PRO A 41 44.59 -33.62 17.13
N ALA A 42 43.37 -34.14 16.97
CA ALA A 42 43.00 -35.06 15.90
C ALA A 42 43.01 -34.41 14.49
N LEU A 43 43.05 -33.07 14.39
CA LEU A 43 43.18 -32.36 13.11
C LEU A 43 44.48 -32.74 12.38
N ARG A 44 45.52 -33.18 13.11
CA ARG A 44 46.79 -33.65 12.54
C ARG A 44 46.63 -34.88 11.64
N LEU A 45 45.62 -35.71 11.89
CA LEU A 45 45.31 -36.90 11.08
C LEU A 45 44.55 -36.55 9.79
N MET A 46 44.08 -35.31 9.65
CA MET A 46 43.24 -34.83 8.54
C MET A 46 43.94 -33.80 7.65
N LEU A 47 45.26 -33.59 7.84
CA LEU A 47 46.04 -32.56 7.12
C LEU A 47 46.20 -32.84 5.62
N ASP A 48 46.04 -34.08 5.17
CA ASP A 48 46.17 -34.47 3.76
C ASP A 48 44.90 -34.26 2.92
N LEU A 49 43.80 -33.78 3.53
CA LEU A 49 42.58 -33.46 2.76
C LEU A 49 42.64 -32.04 2.19
N PRO A 50 42.40 -31.84 0.87
CA PRO A 50 42.35 -30.51 0.27
C PRO A 50 41.20 -29.71 0.89
N ARG A 51 41.57 -28.71 1.70
CA ARG A 51 40.63 -27.92 2.49
C ARG A 51 40.04 -26.81 1.64
N ARG A 52 38.83 -26.99 1.13
CA ARG A 52 38.05 -25.93 0.46
C ARG A 52 37.23 -25.19 1.51
N GLU A 53 37.83 -24.20 2.18
CA GLU A 53 37.07 -23.33 3.08
C GLU A 53 36.17 -22.39 2.27
N THR A 54 34.89 -22.73 2.12
CA THR A 54 33.85 -21.79 1.71
C THR A 54 33.09 -21.34 2.95
N THR A 55 33.72 -20.55 3.81
CA THR A 55 33.01 -19.83 4.87
C THR A 55 32.71 -18.43 4.34
N PRO A 56 31.46 -18.10 3.96
CA PRO A 56 31.11 -16.74 3.59
C PRO A 56 31.15 -15.90 4.87
N SER A 57 32.31 -15.29 5.15
CA SER A 57 32.58 -14.60 6.41
C SER A 57 31.91 -13.23 6.52
N ARG A 58 31.31 -12.73 5.43
CA ARG A 58 30.65 -11.44 5.40
C ARG A 58 29.36 -11.49 4.58
N THR A 59 28.32 -10.90 5.13
CA THR A 59 27.11 -10.59 4.37
C THR A 59 27.49 -9.59 3.26
N PRO A 60 27.19 -9.89 1.98
CA PRO A 60 27.39 -8.94 0.89
C PRO A 60 26.67 -7.62 1.19
N TRP A 61 27.36 -6.49 1.01
CA TRP A 61 26.80 -5.16 1.31
C TRP A 61 25.56 -4.81 0.47
N TRP A 62 25.44 -5.39 -0.73
CA TRP A 62 24.27 -5.21 -1.58
C TRP A 62 23.01 -5.84 -0.99
N LEU A 63 23.13 -6.96 -0.24
CA LEU A 63 22.00 -7.56 0.47
C LEU A 63 21.53 -6.69 1.63
N LEU A 64 22.45 -5.98 2.29
CA LEU A 64 22.11 -4.98 3.31
C LEU A 64 21.32 -3.82 2.68
N VAL A 65 21.80 -3.27 1.56
CA VAL A 65 21.09 -2.20 0.83
C VAL A 65 19.70 -2.67 0.38
N LEU A 66 19.60 -3.87 -0.18
CA LEU A 66 18.31 -4.44 -0.60
C LEU A 66 17.34 -4.58 0.57
N ARG A 67 17.80 -5.08 1.72
CA ARG A 67 16.96 -5.19 2.94
C ARG A 67 16.45 -3.83 3.40
N LEU A 68 17.31 -2.83 3.43
CA LEU A 68 16.91 -1.46 3.80
C LEU A 68 15.94 -0.86 2.77
N ALA A 69 16.14 -1.11 1.49
CA ALA A 69 15.24 -0.66 0.43
C ALA A 69 13.84 -1.29 0.60
N ILE A 70 13.76 -2.59 0.87
CA ILE A 70 12.49 -3.28 1.16
C ILE A 70 11.82 -2.66 2.39
N ALA A 71 12.57 -2.47 3.49
CA ALA A 71 12.02 -1.84 4.69
C ALA A 71 11.50 -0.42 4.42
N ALA A 72 12.25 0.38 3.65
CA ALA A 72 11.83 1.72 3.24
C ALA A 72 10.54 1.68 2.39
N LEU A 73 10.43 0.77 1.43
CA LEU A 73 9.22 0.60 0.62
C LEU A 73 8.01 0.19 1.46
N VAL A 74 8.19 -0.68 2.46
CA VAL A 74 7.12 -1.03 3.40
C VAL A 74 6.67 0.19 4.21
N ILE A 75 7.61 0.95 4.76
CA ILE A 75 7.31 2.19 5.51
C ILE A 75 6.57 3.19 4.61
N LEU A 76 7.01 3.37 3.37
CA LEU A 76 6.35 4.22 2.39
C LEU A 76 4.94 3.73 2.07
N ALA A 77 4.74 2.43 1.85
CA ALA A 77 3.42 1.86 1.60
C ALA A 77 2.46 2.10 2.78
N LEU A 78 2.94 1.90 4.02
CA LEU A 78 2.17 2.15 5.25
C LEU A 78 1.86 3.65 5.47
N ALA A 79 2.65 4.55 4.91
CA ALA A 79 2.37 5.99 4.94
C ALA A 79 1.17 6.38 4.04
N HIS A 80 0.68 5.46 3.21
CA HIS A 80 -0.39 5.65 2.21
C HIS A 80 -0.12 6.89 1.32
N PRO A 81 0.83 6.79 0.39
CA PRO A 81 1.11 7.86 -0.56
C PRO A 81 -0.04 7.96 -1.57
N LEU A 82 -0.49 9.19 -1.80
CA LEU A 82 -1.56 9.54 -2.73
C LEU A 82 -0.99 10.48 -3.78
N LEU A 83 -1.20 10.14 -5.05
CA LEU A 83 -0.94 11.02 -6.17
C LEU A 83 -2.20 11.83 -6.45
N ASN A 84 -2.05 13.15 -6.60
CA ASN A 84 -3.11 14.11 -6.85
C ASN A 84 -4.26 14.01 -5.83
N PRO A 85 -4.01 14.37 -4.55
CA PRO A 85 -5.04 14.30 -3.52
C PRO A 85 -6.25 15.19 -3.90
N SER A 86 -7.40 14.56 -4.12
CA SER A 86 -8.67 15.24 -4.36
C SER A 86 -9.32 15.68 -3.03
N LEU A 87 -10.40 16.47 -3.12
CA LEU A 87 -11.15 16.96 -1.96
C LEU A 87 -11.57 15.79 -1.08
N ARG A 88 -11.14 15.79 0.19
CA ARG A 88 -11.53 14.75 1.14
C ARG A 88 -13.05 14.73 1.31
N LEU A 89 -13.61 13.53 1.30
CA LEU A 89 -14.98 13.29 1.73
C LEU A 89 -15.18 13.82 3.16
N ALA A 90 -16.11 14.76 3.34
CA ALA A 90 -16.47 15.27 4.65
C ALA A 90 -17.22 14.20 5.47
N GLY A 91 -17.16 14.34 6.81
CA GLY A 91 -17.84 13.48 7.77
C GLY A 91 -17.24 12.06 7.92
N ASN A 92 -17.81 11.30 8.86
CA ASN A 92 -17.34 9.95 9.22
C ASN A 92 -18.36 8.83 8.89
N GLY A 93 -19.56 9.18 8.45
CA GLY A 93 -20.63 8.22 8.16
C GLY A 93 -20.51 7.57 6.77
N PRO A 94 -21.46 6.70 6.38
CA PRO A 94 -21.51 6.14 5.03
C PRO A 94 -21.51 7.20 3.93
N VAL A 95 -21.04 6.84 2.73
CA VAL A 95 -20.99 7.75 1.57
C VAL A 95 -22.10 7.38 0.60
N LEU A 96 -22.92 8.34 0.21
CA LEU A 96 -23.89 8.18 -0.86
C LEU A 96 -23.34 8.83 -2.13
N LEU A 97 -23.07 8.02 -3.15
CA LEU A 97 -22.72 8.49 -4.48
C LEU A 97 -24.00 8.67 -5.28
N VAL A 98 -24.27 9.91 -5.69
CA VAL A 98 -25.40 10.26 -6.55
C VAL A 98 -24.87 10.57 -7.94
N VAL A 99 -25.34 9.85 -8.95
CA VAL A 99 -24.94 10.05 -10.35
C VAL A 99 -26.15 10.27 -11.24
N ASP A 100 -26.02 11.25 -12.14
CA ASP A 100 -26.94 11.42 -13.25
C ASP A 100 -26.53 10.57 -14.45
N ASP A 101 -27.33 9.54 -14.70
CA ASP A 101 -27.23 8.55 -15.78
C ASP A 101 -28.26 8.81 -16.91
N GLY A 102 -28.87 9.99 -16.95
CA GLY A 102 -29.77 10.38 -18.03
C GLY A 102 -29.06 10.66 -19.36
N TRP A 103 -29.83 10.74 -20.44
CA TRP A 103 -29.32 10.97 -21.81
C TRP A 103 -28.42 12.22 -21.93
N ALA A 104 -28.75 13.28 -21.19
CA ALA A 104 -28.01 14.54 -21.18
C ALA A 104 -26.60 14.40 -20.60
N SER A 105 -26.38 13.35 -19.80
CA SER A 105 -25.09 13.03 -19.22
C SER A 105 -24.19 12.17 -20.14
N ALA A 106 -24.67 11.71 -21.30
CA ALA A 106 -23.89 10.84 -22.20
C ALA A 106 -22.54 11.43 -22.64
N GLY A 107 -22.49 12.72 -23.00
CA GLY A 107 -21.29 13.38 -23.57
C GLY A 107 -20.06 13.45 -22.64
N GLY A 108 -20.21 13.11 -21.35
CA GLY A 108 -19.13 13.08 -20.36
C GLY A 108 -19.15 11.84 -19.49
N TRP A 109 -19.80 10.76 -19.93
CA TRP A 109 -20.08 9.61 -19.08
C TRP A 109 -18.82 9.00 -18.45
N GLN A 110 -17.75 8.83 -19.23
CA GLN A 110 -16.52 8.19 -18.73
C GLN A 110 -15.81 9.02 -17.67
N ARG A 111 -15.77 10.35 -17.82
CA ARG A 111 -15.25 11.23 -16.77
C ARG A 111 -16.03 11.15 -15.46
N ARG A 112 -17.35 10.91 -15.53
CA ARG A 112 -18.18 10.70 -14.33
C ARG A 112 -17.90 9.34 -13.70
N LEU A 113 -17.77 8.28 -14.49
CA LEU A 113 -17.39 6.95 -13.99
C LEU A 113 -16.02 6.98 -13.30
N ASP A 114 -15.04 7.68 -13.88
CA ASP A 114 -13.72 7.87 -13.29
C ASP A 114 -13.82 8.62 -11.94
N ALA A 115 -14.59 9.72 -11.89
CA ALA A 115 -14.80 10.46 -10.65
C ALA A 115 -15.52 9.65 -9.56
N LEU A 116 -16.50 8.83 -9.93
CA LEU A 116 -17.19 7.92 -9.01
C LEU A 116 -16.24 6.85 -8.46
N ALA A 117 -15.38 6.29 -9.32
CA ALA A 117 -14.37 5.32 -8.91
C ALA A 117 -13.37 5.95 -7.93
N ASP A 118 -12.90 7.17 -8.21
CA ASP A 118 -11.99 7.90 -7.32
C ASP A 118 -12.61 8.18 -5.94
N LEU A 119 -13.90 8.56 -5.91
CA LEU A 119 -14.63 8.79 -4.67
C LEU A 119 -14.88 7.48 -3.90
N ALA A 120 -15.19 6.39 -4.59
CA ALA A 120 -15.32 5.06 -3.98
C ALA A 120 -13.99 4.62 -3.34
N ASP A 121 -12.86 4.84 -4.03
CA ASP A 121 -11.53 4.52 -3.53
C ASP A 121 -11.14 5.38 -2.31
N GLN A 122 -11.57 6.63 -2.26
CA GLN A 122 -11.42 7.46 -1.06
C GLN A 122 -12.23 6.93 0.12
N ALA A 123 -13.47 6.51 -0.12
CA ALA A 123 -14.32 5.94 0.91
C ALA A 123 -13.75 4.61 1.44
N ASP A 124 -13.20 3.77 0.55
CA ASP A 124 -12.55 2.50 0.91
C ASP A 124 -11.37 2.71 1.86
N ARG A 125 -10.48 3.64 1.51
CA ARG A 125 -9.33 4.00 2.35
C ARG A 125 -9.74 4.54 3.72
N ALA A 126 -10.93 5.16 3.80
CA ALA A 126 -11.50 5.64 5.06
C ALA A 126 -12.31 4.57 5.80
N GLY A 127 -12.43 3.34 5.27
CA GLY A 127 -13.23 2.26 5.84
C GLY A 127 -14.73 2.55 5.86
N ARG A 128 -15.21 3.44 4.97
CA ARG A 128 -16.60 3.90 4.94
C ARG A 128 -17.39 3.10 3.92
N PRO A 129 -18.56 2.52 4.29
CA PRO A 129 -19.43 1.86 3.33
C PRO A 129 -20.02 2.90 2.35
N VAL A 130 -20.27 2.46 1.13
CA VAL A 130 -20.74 3.33 0.04
C VAL A 130 -22.07 2.79 -0.50
N ALA A 131 -22.98 3.68 -0.85
CA ALA A 131 -24.21 3.37 -1.58
C ALA A 131 -24.25 4.18 -2.88
N LEU A 132 -24.86 3.63 -3.92
CA LEU A 132 -24.99 4.26 -5.23
C LEU A 132 -26.47 4.58 -5.51
N LEU A 133 -26.73 5.79 -6.00
CA LEU A 133 -28.04 6.25 -6.45
C LEU A 133 -27.89 6.81 -7.86
N THR A 134 -28.64 6.25 -8.81
CA THR A 134 -28.79 6.80 -10.15
C THR A 134 -30.04 7.69 -10.20
N THR A 135 -30.04 8.75 -11.02
CA THR A 135 -31.14 9.73 -11.04
C THR A 135 -32.10 9.56 -12.22
N ALA A 136 -31.74 8.78 -13.24
CA ALA A 136 -32.65 8.48 -14.34
C ALA A 136 -33.82 7.61 -13.87
N ALA A 137 -35.00 7.86 -14.44
CA ALA A 137 -36.18 7.06 -14.17
C ALA A 137 -35.96 5.61 -14.65
N PRO A 138 -36.20 4.60 -13.80
CA PRO A 138 -36.12 3.20 -14.22
C PRO A 138 -37.07 2.92 -15.39
N ALA A 139 -36.62 2.09 -16.35
CA ALA A 139 -37.48 1.65 -17.45
C ALA A 139 -38.72 0.87 -16.96
N SER A 140 -38.66 0.30 -15.75
CA SER A 140 -39.78 -0.36 -15.08
C SER A 140 -40.83 0.60 -14.49
N GLY A 141 -40.55 1.91 -14.44
CA GLY A 141 -41.43 2.91 -13.82
C GLY A 141 -41.44 2.89 -12.29
N GLU A 142 -40.55 2.12 -11.65
CA GLU A 142 -40.41 2.11 -10.19
C GLU A 142 -39.81 3.42 -9.66
N ALA A 143 -40.09 3.73 -8.39
CA ALA A 143 -39.47 4.87 -7.71
C ALA A 143 -37.95 4.67 -7.57
N ILE A 144 -37.18 5.76 -7.70
CA ILE A 144 -35.73 5.76 -7.50
C ILE A 144 -35.42 5.30 -6.08
N ARG A 145 -34.56 4.28 -5.93
CA ARG A 145 -34.15 3.72 -4.64
C ARG A 145 -32.64 3.85 -4.46
N VAL A 146 -32.23 4.18 -3.23
CA VAL A 146 -30.83 4.12 -2.83
C VAL A 146 -30.38 2.67 -2.88
N GLY A 147 -29.27 2.41 -3.57
CA GLY A 147 -28.65 1.09 -3.60
C GLY A 147 -28.27 0.62 -2.20
N ARG A 148 -28.02 -0.68 -2.06
CA ARG A 148 -27.56 -1.25 -0.79
C ARG A 148 -26.21 -0.62 -0.39
N LEU A 149 -25.98 -0.50 0.92
CA LEU A 149 -24.65 -0.20 1.46
C LEU A 149 -23.71 -1.36 1.15
N LEU A 150 -22.72 -1.07 0.33
CA LEU A 150 -21.70 -2.01 -0.15
C LEU A 150 -20.32 -1.57 0.32
N ARG A 151 -19.37 -2.51 0.32
CA ARG A 151 -17.96 -2.11 0.40
C ARG A 151 -17.56 -1.48 -0.93
N ALA A 152 -16.61 -0.55 -0.90
CA ALA A 152 -16.15 0.12 -2.11
C ALA A 152 -15.59 -0.86 -3.16
N SER A 153 -14.98 -1.97 -2.73
CA SER A 153 -14.54 -3.05 -3.62
C SER A 153 -15.68 -3.66 -4.45
N GLU A 154 -16.89 -3.77 -3.89
CA GLU A 154 -18.07 -4.32 -4.55
C GLU A 154 -18.72 -3.28 -5.46
N ILE A 155 -18.72 -2.02 -5.02
CA ILE A 155 -19.31 -0.90 -5.77
C ILE A 155 -18.62 -0.64 -7.11
N ARG A 156 -17.34 -0.97 -7.23
CA ARG A 156 -16.60 -0.85 -8.48
C ARG A 156 -17.19 -1.71 -9.60
N GLY A 157 -17.68 -2.90 -9.26
CA GLY A 157 -18.39 -3.77 -10.21
C GLY A 157 -19.69 -3.12 -10.69
N GLN A 158 -20.40 -2.46 -9.77
CA GLN A 158 -21.67 -1.80 -10.05
C GLN A 158 -21.49 -0.52 -10.89
N ILE A 159 -20.47 0.29 -10.61
CA ILE A 159 -20.15 1.49 -11.40
C ILE A 159 -19.82 1.12 -12.86
N ARG A 160 -19.12 0.00 -13.09
CA ARG A 160 -18.81 -0.48 -14.45
C ARG A 160 -20.01 -1.04 -15.21
N SER A 161 -21.07 -1.43 -14.50
CA SER A 161 -22.28 -1.96 -15.12
C SER A 161 -23.32 -0.89 -15.47
N LEU A 162 -23.06 0.38 -15.15
CA LEU A 162 -23.89 1.52 -15.55
C LEU A 162 -23.57 1.95 -16.99
#